data_AF-A0A7C8ZRE8-F1
#
_entry.id   AF-A0A7C8ZRE8-F1
#
_cell.length_a   1.000
_cell.length_b   1.000
_cell.length_c   1.000
_cell.angle_alpha   90.00
_cell.angle_beta   90.00
_cell.angle_gamma   90.00
#
_symmetry.space_group_name_H-M   'P 1'
#
loop_
_entity.id
_entity.type
_entity.pdbx_description
1 polymer ?
#
loop_
_entity_poly.entity_id
_entity_poly.type
_entity_poly.pdbx_seq_one_letter_code
_entity_poly.pdbx_strand_id
1 'polypeptide(L)'
;LNDINVLDRSPVFQELYESRAPKCEYVVNGRKYNIGYYLFDGIYPRWATFVKSVPLPQSAKDRLFAERQEAVRKDVERAFEVLQSRFAIVRGRARNMEEESSE
;
A
#
# COMPACT_ATOMS: atom_id res chain seq x y z
N LEU A 1 -10.13 12.69 7.20
CA LEU A 1 -10.22 11.39 6.50
C LEU A 1 -9.39 10.39 7.27
N ASN A 2 -9.93 9.19 7.53
CA ASN A 2 -9.11 8.03 7.91
C ASN A 2 -8.32 7.57 6.68
N ASP A 3 -7.25 6.80 6.88
CA ASP A 3 -6.43 6.26 5.79
C ASP A 3 -7.25 5.44 4.79
N ILE A 4 -8.35 4.85 5.24
CA ILE A 4 -9.32 4.15 4.37
C ILE A 4 -9.98 5.07 3.33
N ASN A 5 -10.26 6.32 3.67
CA ASN A 5 -10.84 7.30 2.74
C ASN A 5 -9.78 7.84 1.76
N VAL A 6 -8.49 7.68 2.09
CA VAL A 6 -7.38 8.05 1.19
C VAL A 6 -7.23 6.99 0.11
N LEU A 7 -7.37 5.71 0.45
CA LEU A 7 -7.37 4.63 -0.54
C LEU A 7 -8.52 4.74 -1.54
N ASP A 8 -9.73 4.98 -1.03
CA ASP A 8 -10.95 5.06 -1.84
C ASP A 8 -10.90 6.20 -2.88
N ARG A 9 -10.10 7.24 -2.61
CA ARG A 9 -9.96 8.43 -3.46
C ARG A 9 -8.61 8.50 -4.19
N SER A 10 -7.79 7.46 -4.09
CA SER A 10 -6.46 7.47 -4.70
C SER A 10 -6.55 7.03 -6.17
N PRO A 11 -6.10 7.86 -7.13
CA PRO A 11 -6.09 7.48 -8.55
C PRO A 11 -5.31 6.19 -8.83
N VAL A 12 -4.24 5.95 -8.05
CA VAL A 12 -3.43 4.73 -8.14
C VAL A 12 -4.23 3.48 -7.79
N PHE A 13 -5.08 3.55 -6.77
CA PHE A 13 -5.95 2.43 -6.40
C PHE A 13 -7.18 2.35 -7.30
N GLN A 14 -7.69 3.47 -7.81
CA GLN A 14 -8.76 3.49 -8.81
C GLN A 14 -8.33 2.76 -10.10
N GLU A 15 -7.12 3.00 -10.59
CA GLU A 15 -6.56 2.27 -11.74
C GLU A 15 -6.46 0.76 -11.46
N LEU A 16 -6.18 0.36 -10.21
CA LEU A 16 -6.15 -1.05 -9.82
C LEU A 16 -7.55 -1.67 -9.87
N TYR A 17 -8.58 -0.96 -9.41
CA TYR A 17 -9.98 -1.38 -9.50
C TYR A 17 -10.46 -1.51 -10.94
N GLU A 18 -10.06 -0.57 -11.79
CA GLU A 18 -10.46 -0.53 -13.20
C GLU A 18 -9.58 -1.44 -14.08
N SER A 19 -8.67 -2.21 -13.48
CA SER A 19 -7.71 -3.09 -14.18
C SER A 19 -6.82 -2.36 -15.20
N ARG A 20 -6.59 -1.06 -14.97
CA ARG A 20 -5.68 -0.20 -15.75
C ARG A 20 -4.29 -0.04 -15.13
N ALA A 21 -4.10 -0.54 -13.91
CA ALA A 21 -2.82 -0.48 -13.22
C ALA A 21 -1.67 -1.09 -14.08
N PRO A 22 -0.43 -0.58 -13.94
CA PRO A 22 0.72 -1.09 -14.65
C PRO A 22 0.89 -2.61 -14.50
N LYS A 23 1.12 -3.29 -15.63
CA LYS A 23 1.36 -4.74 -15.62
C LYS A 23 2.70 -5.03 -14.94
N CYS A 24 2.67 -5.90 -13.94
CA CYS A 24 3.85 -6.44 -13.30
C CYS A 24 3.83 -7.94 -13.41
N GLU A 25 4.83 -8.54 -14.08
CA GLU A 25 4.94 -9.99 -14.19
C GLU A 25 5.92 -10.54 -13.15
N TYR A 26 5.44 -11.39 -12.26
CA TYR A 26 6.29 -12.13 -11.33
C TYR A 26 5.71 -13.50 -10.99
N VAL A 27 6.54 -14.38 -10.43
CA VAL A 27 6.13 -15.74 -10.05
C VAL A 27 6.40 -15.96 -8.56
N VAL A 28 5.37 -16.36 -7.81
CA VAL A 28 5.48 -16.77 -6.41
C VAL A 28 4.88 -18.16 -6.25
N ASN A 29 5.64 -19.09 -5.68
CA ASN A 29 5.21 -20.48 -5.47
C ASN A 29 4.64 -21.14 -6.75
N GLY A 30 5.23 -20.86 -7.92
CA GLY A 30 4.80 -21.39 -9.21
C GLY A 30 3.54 -20.74 -9.79
N ARG A 31 2.95 -19.74 -9.12
CA ARG A 31 1.83 -18.95 -9.64
C ARG A 31 2.34 -17.67 -10.28
N LYS A 32 1.96 -17.43 -11.54
CA LYS A 32 2.23 -16.17 -12.24
C LYS A 32 1.22 -15.10 -11.80
N TYR A 33 1.72 -13.94 -11.46
CA TYR A 33 0.95 -12.73 -11.16
C TYR A 33 1.24 -11.69 -12.24
N ASN A 34 0.21 -10.96 -12.64
CA ASN A 34 0.26 -9.91 -13.67
C ASN A 34 -0.11 -8.51 -13.11
N ILE A 35 -0.40 -8.43 -11.82
CA ILE A 35 -0.70 -7.21 -11.07
C ILE A 35 0.31 -7.10 -9.92
N GLY A 36 0.77 -5.89 -9.63
CA GLY A 36 1.66 -5.64 -8.50
C GLY A 36 1.00 -5.97 -7.15
N TYR A 37 1.80 -6.29 -6.15
CA TYR A 37 1.34 -6.40 -4.77
C TYR A 37 1.73 -5.15 -3.98
N TYR A 38 0.87 -4.76 -3.04
CA TYR A 38 1.07 -3.59 -2.18
C TYR A 38 1.24 -4.06 -0.73
N LEU A 39 2.22 -3.46 -0.05
CA LEU A 39 2.48 -3.73 1.36
C LEU A 39 1.54 -2.89 2.20
N PHE A 40 0.82 -3.54 3.09
CA PHE A 40 -0.13 -2.91 3.98
C PHE A 40 0.05 -3.39 5.41
N ASP A 41 -0.20 -2.50 6.36
CA ASP A 41 -0.36 -2.87 7.76
C ASP A 41 -1.70 -3.59 7.98
N GLY A 42 -1.83 -4.20 9.15
CA GLY A 42 -2.91 -5.15 9.44
C GLY A 42 -4.32 -4.55 9.43
N ILE A 43 -4.46 -3.21 9.43
CA ILE A 43 -5.73 -2.50 9.63
C ILE A 43 -6.62 -2.44 8.39
N TYR A 44 -6.08 -2.71 7.20
CA TYR A 44 -6.86 -2.64 5.95
C TYR A 44 -7.68 -3.90 5.69
N PRO A 45 -8.86 -3.76 5.03
CA PRO A 45 -9.65 -4.91 4.59
C PRO A 45 -8.86 -5.83 3.67
N ARG A 46 -9.23 -7.11 3.62
CA ARG A 46 -8.53 -8.10 2.80
C ARG A 46 -8.81 -7.86 1.31
N TRP A 47 -7.83 -7.38 0.56
CA TRP A 47 -7.86 -7.32 -0.91
C TRP A 47 -6.84 -8.29 -1.52
N ALA A 48 -7.10 -8.76 -2.74
CA ALA A 48 -6.27 -9.76 -3.43
C ALA A 48 -4.83 -9.28 -3.71
N THR A 49 -4.62 -7.96 -3.74
CA THR A 49 -3.33 -7.32 -4.02
C THR A 49 -2.57 -6.92 -2.76
N PHE A 50 -3.21 -7.01 -1.58
CA PHE A 50 -2.62 -6.58 -0.32
C PHE A 50 -1.90 -7.74 0.34
N VAL A 51 -0.59 -7.60 0.46
CA VAL A 51 0.25 -8.59 1.13
C VAL A 51 0.47 -8.11 2.56
N LYS A 52 -0.17 -8.83 3.49
CA LYS A 52 -0.01 -8.60 4.93
C LYS A 52 1.22 -9.34 5.44
N SER A 53 1.87 -8.77 6.46
CA SER A 53 2.86 -9.51 7.25
C SER A 53 2.19 -10.72 7.92
N VAL A 54 2.95 -11.79 8.14
CA VAL A 54 2.45 -13.00 8.79
C VAL A 54 2.34 -12.75 10.29
N PRO A 55 1.13 -12.76 10.89
CA PRO A 55 0.99 -12.60 12.32
C PRO A 55 1.50 -13.85 13.02
N LEU A 56 2.32 -13.67 14.07
CA LEU A 56 2.88 -14.77 14.87
C LEU A 56 3.63 -15.82 14.02
N PRO A 57 4.74 -15.45 13.37
CA PRO A 57 5.47 -16.35 12.49
C PRO A 57 5.93 -17.61 13.24
N GLN A 58 5.51 -18.78 12.77
CA GLN A 58 5.82 -20.07 13.39
C GLN A 58 7.03 -20.75 12.75
N SER A 59 7.23 -20.57 11.44
CA SER A 59 8.38 -21.13 10.73
C SER A 59 9.50 -20.12 10.53
N ALA A 60 10.72 -20.60 10.28
CA ALA A 60 11.85 -19.74 9.93
C ALA A 60 11.59 -18.92 8.66
N LYS A 61 10.84 -19.47 7.70
CA LYS A 61 10.44 -18.75 6.48
C LYS A 61 9.47 -17.63 6.77
N ASP A 62 8.48 -17.87 7.64
CA ASP A 62 7.52 -16.85 8.05
C ASP A 62 8.21 -15.71 8.80
N ARG A 63 9.18 -16.05 9.66
CA ARG A 63 9.94 -15.07 10.42
C ARG A 63 10.77 -14.19 9.50
N LEU A 64 11.50 -14.79 8.56
CA LEU A 64 12.27 -14.04 7.56
C LEU A 64 11.36 -13.15 6.70
N PHE A 65 10.19 -13.65 6.30
CA PHE A 65 9.22 -12.87 5.54
C PHE A 65 8.71 -11.66 6.34
N ALA A 66 8.28 -11.88 7.59
CA ALA A 66 7.80 -10.82 8.47
C ALA A 66 8.89 -9.78 8.76
N GLU A 67 10.12 -10.20 9.05
CA GLU A 67 11.26 -9.29 9.28
C GLU A 67 11.52 -8.39 8.07
N ARG A 68 11.52 -8.94 6.85
CA ARG A 68 11.72 -8.17 5.61
C ARG A 68 10.57 -7.21 5.34
N GLN A 69 9.33 -7.67 5.54
CA GLN A 69 8.12 -6.86 5.39
C GLN A 69 8.15 -5.65 6.34
N GLU A 70 8.45 -5.89 7.61
CA GLU A 70 8.51 -4.82 8.62
C GLU A 70 9.65 -3.84 8.37
N ALA A 71 10.81 -4.30 7.89
CA ALA A 71 11.93 -3.42 7.55
C ALA A 71 11.54 -2.44 6.44
N VAL A 72 10.96 -2.93 5.34
CA VAL A 72 10.51 -2.09 4.23
C VAL A 72 9.42 -1.12 4.70
N ARG A 73 8.47 -1.57 5.51
CA ARG A 73 7.43 -0.69 6.07
C ARG A 73 8.03 0.45 6.89
N LYS A 74 8.98 0.16 7.78
CA LYS A 74 9.64 1.18 8.61
C LYS A 74 10.40 2.21 7.77
N ASP A 75 11.05 1.79 6.68
CA ASP A 75 11.75 2.71 5.78
C ASP A 75 10.76 3.66 5.08
N VAL A 76 9.59 3.16 4.65
CA VAL A 76 8.52 3.99 4.05
C VAL A 76 7.95 4.97 5.07
N GLU A 77 7.63 4.51 6.29
CA GLU A 77 7.12 5.36 7.37
C GLU A 77 8.11 6.46 7.71
N ARG A 78 9.40 6.12 7.88
CA ARG A 78 10.45 7.10 8.16
C ARG A 78 10.61 8.11 7.04
N ALA A 79 10.57 7.67 5.78
CA ALA A 79 10.63 8.58 4.64
C ALA A 79 9.44 9.56 4.64
N PHE A 80 8.24 9.07 4.93
CA PHE A 80 7.05 9.91 5.01
C PHE A 80 7.12 10.91 6.17
N GLU A 81 7.55 10.49 7.36
CA GLU A 81 7.76 11.39 8.52
C GLU A 81 8.74 12.52 8.20
N VAL A 82 9.83 12.23 7.49
CA VAL A 82 10.81 13.24 7.04
C VAL A 82 10.16 14.21 6.05
N LEU A 83 9.39 13.71 5.09
CA LEU A 83 8.67 14.54 4.11
C LEU A 83 7.64 15.46 4.80
N GLN A 84 6.87 14.93 5.75
CA GLN A 84 5.91 15.70 6.54
C GLN A 84 6.59 16.82 7.33
N SER A 85 7.72 16.50 7.96
CA SER A 85 8.49 17.44 8.78
C SER A 85 9.15 18.54 7.95
N ARG A 86 9.68 18.21 6.76
CA ARG A 86 10.42 19.15 5.90
C ARG A 86 9.53 20.06 5.07
N PHE A 87 8.43 19.53 4.55
CA PHE A 87 7.63 20.26 3.56
C PHE A 87 6.28 20.74 4.10
N ALA A 88 5.94 20.48 5.37
CA ALA A 88 4.63 20.74 5.95
C ALA A 88 3.46 20.21 5.08
N ILE A 89 3.73 19.21 4.22
CA ILE A 89 2.79 18.70 3.21
C ILE A 89 1.62 17.97 3.86
N VAL A 90 1.70 17.61 5.14
CA VAL A 90 0.64 16.86 5.85
C VAL A 90 0.38 17.42 7.24
N ARG A 91 0.06 18.71 7.36
CA ARG A 91 -0.57 19.24 8.59
C ARG A 91 -2.09 19.39 8.51
N GLY A 92 -2.69 19.14 7.35
CA GLY A 92 -4.14 19.17 7.16
C GLY A 92 -4.68 17.81 6.74
N ARG A 93 -5.81 17.38 7.34
CA ARG A 93 -6.67 16.34 6.75
C ARG A 93 -6.87 16.67 5.27
N ALA A 94 -6.68 15.72 4.36
CA ALA A 94 -6.92 15.87 2.92
C ALA A 94 -8.29 16.55 2.70
N ARG A 95 -8.27 17.85 2.40
CA ARG A 95 -9.50 18.65 2.28
C ARG A 95 -9.92 18.89 0.84
N ASN A 96 -9.03 18.71 -0.14
CA ASN A 96 -9.29 19.16 -1.52
C ASN A 96 -8.86 18.09 -2.54
N MET A 97 -9.54 16.94 -2.54
CA MET A 97 -9.61 16.08 -3.72
C MET A 97 -11.04 16.19 -4.22
N GLU A 98 -11.35 17.32 -4.86
CA GLU A 98 -12.56 17.48 -5.66
C GLU A 98 -12.23 17.05 -7.09
N GLU A 99 -13.09 16.22 -7.67
CA GLU A 99 -13.04 15.86 -9.08
C GLU A 99 -13.33 17.12 -9.91
N GLU A 100 -12.41 17.51 -10.80
CA GLU A 100 -12.83 18.28 -11.97
C GLU A 100 -13.68 17.35 -12.85
N SER A 101 -15.00 17.40 -12.65
CA SER A 101 -15.95 16.94 -13.64
C SER A 101 -15.77 17.81 -14.89
N SER A 102 -15.16 17.24 -15.92
CA SER A 102 -15.18 17.83 -17.25
C SER A 102 -16.60 17.74 -17.80
N GLU A 103 -17.22 18.89 -18.08
CA GLU A 103 -18.29 19.06 -19.08
C GLU A 103 -17.83 20.11 -20.10
#